data_AF-A0AAJ1QDX7-F1
#
_entry.id   AF-A0AAJ1QDX7-F1
#
_cell.length_a   1.000
_cell.length_b   1.000
_cell.length_c   1.000
_cell.angle_alpha   90.00
_cell.angle_beta   90.00
_cell.angle_gamma   90.00
#
_symmetry.space_group_name_H-M   'P 1'
#
loop_
_entity.id
_entity.type
_entity.pdbx_description
1 polymer ?
#
loop_
_entity_poly.entity_id
_entity_poly.type
_entity_poly.pdbx_seq_one_letter_code
_entity_poly.pdbx_strand_id
1 'polypeptide(L)'
;MVNKHQNNIIHTEQLPQNFEVKFEEIYDAHFSRVKVTLNNEQAGDVIDDNSFIDDGYRYHDIFHYTFATLLDWSPCTRSMLKRKRKSDSELDRIEDGARAAITEECISLMIFNDAKINNYYLDKSSINPFLLDTIKIMTENLEVSNKSKEEWNYAILKSYEMFRLLYNNKGGIVYFDTDKKEITYKNLLN
;
A
#
# COMPACT_ATOMS: atom_id res chain seq x y z
N MET A 1 -4.31 -24.78 -4.35
CA MET A 1 -4.70 -25.55 -3.15
C MET A 1 -5.58 -24.64 -2.32
N VAL A 2 -6.78 -25.08 -1.93
CA VAL A 2 -7.64 -24.28 -1.03
C VAL A 2 -6.94 -24.21 0.33
N ASN A 3 -6.63 -22.99 0.77
CA ASN A 3 -5.77 -22.73 1.93
C ASN A 3 -6.44 -23.26 3.20
N LYS A 4 -5.85 -24.28 3.83
CA LYS A 4 -6.34 -24.92 5.07
C LYS A 4 -6.41 -23.97 6.28
N HIS A 5 -5.88 -22.75 6.15
CA HIS A 5 -5.67 -21.78 7.22
C HIS A 5 -6.80 -20.74 7.39
N GLN A 6 -7.76 -20.65 6.46
CA GLN A 6 -8.81 -19.61 6.54
C GLN A 6 -9.87 -19.85 7.63
N ASN A 7 -9.99 -21.08 8.15
CA ASN A 7 -11.11 -21.46 9.03
C ASN A 7 -11.01 -20.97 10.48
N ASN A 8 -9.90 -20.33 10.89
CA ASN A 8 -9.68 -19.89 12.28
C ASN A 8 -9.27 -18.42 12.44
N ILE A 9 -9.38 -17.61 11.39
CA ILE A 9 -9.09 -16.17 11.50
C ILE A 9 -10.27 -15.49 12.20
N ILE A 10 -10.03 -14.93 13.37
CA ILE A 10 -11.06 -14.21 14.12
C ILE A 10 -11.45 -12.92 13.40
N HIS A 11 -12.69 -12.45 13.58
CA HIS A 11 -13.21 -11.26 12.89
C HIS A 11 -12.31 -10.02 13.05
N THR A 12 -11.63 -9.88 14.20
CA THR A 12 -10.71 -8.76 14.47
C THR A 12 -9.36 -8.84 13.72
N GLU A 13 -9.09 -9.92 13.00
CA GLU A 13 -7.87 -10.10 12.19
C GLU A 13 -8.15 -10.03 10.68
N GLN A 14 -9.43 -9.86 10.31
CA GLN A 14 -9.80 -9.52 8.95
C GLN A 14 -9.44 -8.06 8.68
N LEU A 15 -9.02 -7.76 7.45
CA LEU A 15 -8.98 -6.38 7.00
C LEU A 15 -10.41 -5.84 7.00
N PRO A 16 -10.62 -4.59 7.43
CA PRO A 16 -11.95 -4.00 7.42
C PRO A 16 -12.45 -3.88 5.97
N GLN A 17 -13.73 -4.18 5.75
CA GLN A 17 -14.37 -4.07 4.45
C GLN A 17 -14.23 -2.67 3.84
N ASN A 18 -14.34 -1.65 4.72
CA ASN A 18 -14.17 -0.26 4.37
C ASN A 18 -13.23 0.40 5.38
N PHE A 19 -12.30 1.21 4.90
CA PHE A 19 -11.47 2.05 5.75
C PHE A 19 -11.10 3.36 5.04
N GLU A 20 -10.89 4.40 5.83
CA GLU A 20 -10.41 5.69 5.34
C GLU A 20 -9.00 5.96 5.85
N VAL A 21 -8.19 6.53 4.98
CA VAL A 21 -6.82 6.95 5.29
C VAL A 21 -6.70 8.43 4.97
N LYS A 22 -6.40 9.23 5.98
CA LYS A 22 -6.13 10.65 5.85
C LYS A 22 -4.62 10.89 5.81
N PHE A 23 -4.18 11.57 4.76
CA PHE A 23 -2.82 12.05 4.60
C PHE A 23 -2.81 13.56 4.80
N GLU A 24 -2.00 14.04 5.74
CA GLU A 24 -1.86 15.47 6.03
C GLU A 24 -0.39 15.87 5.89
N GLU A 25 -0.09 16.70 4.88
CA GLU A 25 1.24 17.30 4.80
C GLU A 25 1.39 18.37 5.88
N ILE A 26 2.41 18.20 6.71
CA ILE A 26 2.85 19.18 7.68
C ILE A 26 4.21 19.71 7.24
N TYR A 27 4.37 21.02 7.33
CA TYR A 27 5.67 21.65 7.07
C TYR A 27 6.41 21.82 8.39
N ASP A 28 7.54 21.13 8.55
CA ASP A 28 8.53 21.47 9.57
C ASP A 28 9.54 22.45 8.96
N ALA A 29 10.22 23.25 9.78
CA ALA A 29 11.08 24.37 9.36
C ALA A 29 12.17 24.04 8.31
N HIS A 30 12.38 22.76 8.02
CA HIS A 30 13.41 22.26 7.12
C HIS A 30 12.87 21.39 5.96
N PHE A 31 11.73 20.70 6.12
CA PHE A 31 11.19 19.79 5.11
C PHE A 31 9.71 19.45 5.35
N SER A 32 9.01 19.08 4.27
CA SER A 32 7.64 18.56 4.34
C SER A 32 7.63 17.14 4.90
N ARG A 33 6.67 16.86 5.77
CA ARG A 33 6.38 15.52 6.30
C ARG A 33 4.91 15.21 6.10
N VAL A 34 4.57 13.93 6.14
CA VAL A 34 3.18 13.46 6.07
C VAL A 34 2.83 12.75 7.35
N LYS A 35 1.70 13.14 7.94
CA LYS A 35 1.03 12.39 8.98
C LYS A 35 -0.06 11.54 8.33
N VAL A 36 -0.04 10.24 8.60
CA VAL A 36 -1.07 9.30 8.16
C VAL A 36 -1.97 8.95 9.34
N THR A 37 -3.28 9.01 9.11
CA THR A 37 -4.31 8.70 10.12
C THR A 37 -5.31 7.72 9.53
N LEU A 38 -5.55 6.60 10.22
CA LEU A 38 -6.55 5.59 9.86
C LEU A 38 -7.68 5.63 10.87
N ASN A 39 -8.91 5.82 10.39
CA ASN A 39 -10.11 5.93 11.23
C ASN A 39 -9.92 6.89 12.44
N ASN A 40 -9.28 8.04 12.21
CA ASN A 40 -8.93 9.06 13.21
C ASN A 40 -7.83 8.70 14.23
N GLU A 41 -7.20 7.53 14.12
CA GLU A 41 -5.99 7.19 14.88
C GLU A 41 -4.74 7.35 14.00
N GLN A 42 -3.68 7.95 14.54
CA GLN A 42 -2.41 8.02 13.81
C GLN A 42 -1.90 6.60 13.54
N ALA A 43 -1.51 6.35 12.30
CA ALA A 43 -0.86 5.11 11.90
C ALA A 43 0.60 5.37 11.58
N GLY A 44 1.48 4.58 12.21
CA GLY A 44 2.93 4.71 12.03
C GLY A 44 3.48 6.05 12.50
N ASP A 45 4.69 6.33 12.01
CA ASP A 45 5.41 7.56 12.29
C ASP A 45 5.02 8.67 11.29
N VAL A 46 5.36 9.91 11.64
CA VAL A 46 5.27 11.04 10.72
C VAL A 46 6.52 11.02 9.85
N ILE A 47 6.36 10.80 8.54
CA ILE A 47 7.47 10.48 7.62
C ILE A 47 7.78 11.62 6.66
N ASP A 48 9.05 11.75 6.26
CA ASP A 48 9.52 12.60 5.16
C ASP A 48 9.92 11.75 3.95
N ASP A 49 10.55 12.37 2.95
CA ASP A 49 11.03 11.68 1.75
C ASP A 49 12.29 10.83 2.00
N ASN A 50 12.99 11.02 3.11
CA ASN A 50 14.34 10.47 3.37
C ASN A 50 15.32 10.66 2.20
N SER A 51 15.24 11.83 1.53
CA SER A 51 15.95 12.13 0.30
C SER A 51 16.52 13.55 0.31
N PHE A 52 17.59 13.79 -0.48
CA PHE A 52 18.15 15.14 -0.67
C PHE A 52 17.30 16.04 -1.57
N ILE A 53 16.31 15.46 -2.25
CA ILE A 53 15.38 16.16 -3.14
C ILE A 53 13.95 15.87 -2.70
N ASP A 54 13.05 16.83 -2.95
CA ASP A 54 11.61 16.60 -2.80
C ASP A 54 11.13 15.71 -3.96
N ASP A 55 10.91 14.43 -3.67
CA ASP A 55 10.37 13.46 -4.62
C ASP A 55 9.04 12.85 -4.18
N GLY A 56 8.53 13.29 -3.03
CA GLY A 56 7.21 12.91 -2.53
C GLY A 56 7.17 11.50 -1.93
N TYR A 57 8.30 10.83 -1.70
CA TYR A 57 8.32 9.50 -1.08
C TYR A 57 7.60 9.46 0.27
N ARG A 58 7.43 10.60 0.96
CA ARG A 58 6.57 10.74 2.16
C ARG A 58 5.12 10.27 1.99
N TYR A 59 4.63 10.09 0.76
CA TYR A 59 3.29 9.55 0.48
C TYR A 59 3.25 8.05 0.17
N HIS A 60 4.39 7.32 0.25
CA HIS A 60 4.49 5.93 -0.22
C HIS A 60 3.53 4.94 0.47
N ASP A 61 3.09 5.22 1.70
CA ASP A 61 2.12 4.39 2.42
C ASP A 61 0.83 4.12 1.62
N ILE A 62 0.49 4.99 0.66
CA ILE A 62 -0.64 4.78 -0.25
C ILE A 62 -0.54 3.46 -1.03
N PHE A 63 0.67 2.96 -1.27
CA PHE A 63 0.91 1.71 -1.97
C PHE A 63 0.40 0.52 -1.16
N HIS A 64 0.71 0.50 0.14
CA HIS A 64 0.29 -0.58 1.04
C HIS A 64 -1.24 -0.71 1.11
N TYR A 65 -1.93 0.42 1.31
CA TYR A 65 -3.40 0.42 1.40
C TYR A 65 -4.06 0.01 0.08
N THR A 66 -3.47 0.42 -1.04
CA THR A 66 -3.94 0.03 -2.37
C THR A 66 -3.73 -1.46 -2.62
N PHE A 67 -2.60 -2.03 -2.22
CA PHE A 67 -2.35 -3.48 -2.32
C PHE A 67 -3.28 -4.28 -1.42
N ALA A 68 -3.48 -3.84 -0.18
CA ALA A 68 -4.44 -4.45 0.74
C ALA A 68 -5.84 -4.55 0.10
N THR A 69 -6.25 -3.49 -0.59
CA THR A 69 -7.58 -3.37 -1.18
C THR A 69 -7.71 -4.16 -2.47
N LEU A 70 -6.77 -4.00 -3.40
CA LEU A 70 -6.88 -4.55 -4.77
C LEU A 70 -6.31 -5.96 -4.90
N LEU A 71 -5.30 -6.30 -4.09
CA LEU A 71 -4.60 -7.59 -4.15
C LEU A 71 -4.93 -8.48 -2.96
N ASP A 72 -5.83 -8.07 -2.06
CA ASP A 72 -6.15 -8.81 -0.83
C ASP A 72 -4.91 -9.09 0.04
N TRP A 73 -3.83 -8.33 -0.17
CA TRP A 73 -2.52 -8.60 0.42
C TRP A 73 -1.78 -7.31 0.72
N SER A 74 -1.41 -7.16 1.99
CA SER A 74 -0.47 -6.15 2.47
C SER A 74 -0.13 -6.46 3.93
N PRO A 75 0.97 -7.17 4.21
CA PRO A 75 1.49 -7.30 5.57
C PRO A 75 1.70 -5.95 6.27
N CYS A 76 2.10 -4.91 5.53
CA CYS A 76 2.29 -3.56 6.08
C CYS A 76 0.94 -2.98 6.55
N THR A 77 -0.10 -3.00 5.71
CA THR A 77 -1.44 -2.53 6.10
C THR A 77 -2.02 -3.32 7.25
N ARG A 78 -1.85 -4.66 7.26
CA ARG A 78 -2.28 -5.49 8.40
C ARG A 78 -1.59 -5.07 9.69
N SER A 79 -0.30 -4.76 9.64
CA SER A 79 0.45 -4.26 10.80
C SER A 79 -0.10 -2.89 11.26
N MET A 80 -0.24 -1.93 10.33
CA MET A 80 -0.72 -0.58 10.61
C MET A 80 -2.14 -0.56 11.20
N LEU A 81 -3.03 -1.43 10.71
CA LEU A 81 -4.40 -1.58 11.21
C LEU A 81 -4.54 -2.51 12.43
N LYS A 82 -3.44 -3.07 12.95
CA LYS A 82 -3.45 -4.07 14.03
C LYS A 82 -4.31 -5.30 13.70
N ARG A 83 -4.26 -5.77 12.44
CA ARG A 83 -5.00 -6.90 11.85
C ARG A 83 -4.09 -8.06 11.39
N LYS A 84 -2.92 -8.23 12.02
CA LYS A 84 -2.12 -9.44 11.82
C LYS A 84 -2.89 -10.68 12.32
N ARG A 85 -2.81 -11.80 11.60
CA ARG A 85 -3.54 -13.05 11.87
C ARG A 85 -2.88 -13.89 12.96
N LYS A 86 -2.75 -13.31 14.16
CA LYS A 86 -2.06 -13.89 15.32
C LYS A 86 -2.71 -15.17 15.84
N SER A 87 -3.98 -15.41 15.54
CA SER A 87 -4.66 -16.67 15.89
C SER A 87 -4.07 -17.89 15.18
N ASP A 88 -3.46 -17.70 13.99
CA ASP A 88 -2.72 -18.72 13.27
C ASP A 88 -1.23 -18.34 13.23
N SER A 89 -0.42 -19.02 14.06
CA SER A 89 1.01 -18.74 14.18
C SER A 89 1.80 -18.92 12.88
N GLU A 90 1.32 -19.75 11.94
CA GLU A 90 1.98 -19.89 10.65
C GLU A 90 1.66 -18.69 9.75
N LEU A 91 0.40 -18.27 9.67
CA LEU A 91 0.02 -17.07 8.91
C LEU A 91 0.68 -15.81 9.47
N ASP A 92 0.69 -15.62 10.80
CA ASP A 92 1.33 -14.45 11.43
C ASP A 92 2.84 -14.39 11.15
N ARG A 93 3.50 -15.56 11.10
CA ARG A 93 4.94 -15.66 10.87
C ARG A 93 5.32 -15.58 9.39
N ILE A 94 4.52 -16.13 8.49
CA ILE A 94 4.85 -16.25 7.06
C ILE A 94 4.26 -15.08 6.27
N GLU A 95 2.95 -14.88 6.33
CA GLU A 95 2.23 -13.93 5.47
C GLU A 95 2.17 -12.53 6.06
N ASP A 96 2.09 -12.42 7.39
CA ASP A 96 2.09 -11.14 8.11
C ASP A 96 3.44 -10.85 8.79
N GLY A 97 4.43 -11.73 8.57
CA GLY A 97 5.73 -11.67 9.22
C GLY A 97 6.70 -10.69 8.58
N ALA A 98 7.88 -10.55 9.20
CA ALA A 98 8.91 -9.61 8.77
C ALA A 98 9.35 -9.81 7.31
N ARG A 99 9.48 -11.06 6.84
CA ARG A 99 9.88 -11.33 5.45
C ARG A 99 8.84 -10.80 4.46
N ALA A 100 7.56 -11.02 4.72
CA ALA A 100 6.49 -10.53 3.84
C ALA A 100 6.42 -9.00 3.83
N ALA A 101 6.51 -8.37 5.01
CA ALA A 101 6.57 -6.91 5.13
C ALA A 101 7.77 -6.31 4.37
N ILE A 102 8.99 -6.84 4.58
CA ILE A 102 10.19 -6.38 3.86
C ILE A 102 10.05 -6.57 2.35
N THR A 103 9.43 -7.67 1.90
CA THR A 103 9.13 -7.87 0.47
C THR A 103 8.21 -6.78 -0.06
N GLU A 104 7.13 -6.44 0.65
CA GLU A 104 6.20 -5.37 0.27
C GLU A 104 6.88 -4.00 0.22
N GLU A 105 7.69 -3.66 1.22
CA GLU A 105 8.50 -2.42 1.26
C GLU A 105 9.47 -2.35 0.08
N CYS A 106 10.14 -3.47 -0.23
CA CYS A 106 11.07 -3.54 -1.34
C CYS A 106 10.36 -3.34 -2.69
N ILE A 107 9.19 -3.96 -2.88
CA ILE A 107 8.35 -3.74 -4.06
C ILE A 107 7.95 -2.26 -4.15
N SER A 108 7.52 -1.65 -3.04
CA SER A 108 7.11 -0.25 -2.95
C SER A 108 8.23 0.70 -3.37
N LEU A 109 9.46 0.45 -2.89
CA LEU A 109 10.64 1.23 -3.29
C LEU A 109 11.03 1.00 -4.76
N MET A 110 10.92 -0.23 -5.27
CA MET A 110 11.22 -0.54 -6.67
C MET A 110 10.25 0.15 -7.63
N ILE A 111 8.95 0.08 -7.36
CA ILE A 111 7.95 0.77 -8.18
C ILE A 111 8.11 2.28 -8.07
N PHE A 112 8.51 2.83 -6.92
CA PHE A 112 8.82 4.25 -6.75
C PHE A 112 9.92 4.74 -7.67
N ASN A 113 11.03 4.01 -7.68
CA ASN A 113 12.16 4.37 -8.54
C ASN A 113 11.84 4.21 -10.04
N ASP A 114 11.11 3.16 -10.43
CA ASP A 114 10.66 3.00 -11.82
C ASP A 114 9.65 4.09 -12.22
N ALA A 115 8.76 4.49 -11.32
CA ALA A 115 7.78 5.53 -11.60
C ALA A 115 8.43 6.91 -11.81
N LYS A 116 9.48 7.26 -11.06
CA LYS A 116 10.21 8.53 -11.24
C LYS A 116 10.72 8.74 -12.66
N ILE A 117 11.25 7.68 -13.29
CA ILE A 117 11.73 7.73 -14.67
C ILE A 117 10.60 7.61 -15.72
N ASN A 118 9.40 7.21 -15.29
CA ASN A 118 8.21 7.03 -16.12
C ASN A 118 7.12 8.09 -15.85
N ASN A 119 7.50 9.28 -15.37
CA ASN A 119 6.58 10.39 -15.07
C ASN A 119 5.43 9.99 -14.13
N TYR A 120 5.76 9.24 -13.07
CA TYR A 120 4.82 8.70 -12.10
C TYR A 120 3.63 7.97 -12.73
N TYR A 121 3.88 7.27 -13.85
CA TYR A 121 2.91 6.58 -14.69
C TYR A 121 1.69 7.42 -15.11
N LEU A 122 1.86 8.73 -15.25
CA LEU A 122 0.82 9.58 -15.83
C LEU A 122 0.46 9.10 -17.25
N ASP A 123 -0.84 8.91 -17.49
CA ASP A 123 -1.41 8.44 -18.77
C ASP A 123 -0.83 7.11 -19.29
N LYS A 124 -0.29 6.26 -18.40
CA LYS A 124 0.18 4.92 -18.74
C LYS A 124 -0.90 3.88 -18.49
N SER A 125 -1.01 2.92 -19.41
CA SER A 125 -1.87 1.74 -19.27
C SER A 125 -1.12 0.50 -18.77
N SER A 126 0.21 0.54 -18.76
CA SER A 126 1.04 -0.55 -18.24
C SER A 126 2.36 -0.05 -17.63
N ILE A 127 2.88 -0.85 -16.71
CA ILE A 127 4.24 -0.72 -16.17
C ILE A 127 5.20 -1.67 -16.90
N ASN A 128 6.50 -1.53 -16.62
CA ASN A 128 7.55 -2.35 -17.22
C ASN A 128 7.30 -3.85 -16.98
N PRO A 129 7.22 -4.71 -18.02
CA PRO A 129 7.03 -6.14 -17.87
C PRO A 129 8.10 -6.83 -17.01
N PHE A 130 9.36 -6.38 -17.10
CA PHE A 130 10.45 -6.92 -16.28
C PHE A 130 10.26 -6.64 -14.79
N LEU A 131 9.70 -5.48 -14.46
CA LEU A 131 9.34 -5.15 -13.07
C LEU A 131 8.22 -6.07 -12.58
N LEU A 132 7.19 -6.31 -13.41
CA LEU A 132 6.12 -7.27 -13.08
C LEU A 132 6.67 -8.68 -12.88
N ASP A 133 7.58 -9.15 -13.74
CA ASP A 133 8.26 -10.44 -13.58
C ASP A 133 9.01 -10.52 -12.26
N THR A 134 9.73 -9.45 -11.90
CA THR A 134 10.48 -9.40 -10.63
C THR A 134 9.55 -9.45 -9.43
N ILE A 135 8.44 -8.71 -9.45
CA ILE A 135 7.41 -8.75 -8.38
C ILE A 135 6.83 -10.16 -8.23
N LYS A 136 6.55 -10.85 -9.35
CA LYS A 136 6.07 -12.25 -9.32
C LYS A 136 7.08 -13.20 -8.68
N ILE A 137 8.37 -13.04 -8.94
CA ILE A 137 9.43 -13.83 -8.30
C ILE A 137 9.50 -13.52 -6.81
N MET A 138 9.50 -12.24 -6.42
CA MET A 138 9.59 -11.81 -5.01
C MET A 138 8.44 -12.33 -4.14
N THR A 139 7.27 -12.53 -4.74
CA THR A 139 6.04 -12.93 -4.06
C THR A 139 5.67 -14.40 -4.21
N GLU A 140 6.52 -15.22 -4.86
CA GLU A 140 6.18 -16.61 -5.24
C GLU A 140 5.77 -17.51 -4.05
N ASN A 141 6.31 -17.23 -2.86
CA ASN A 141 6.12 -18.02 -1.64
C ASN A 141 5.12 -17.38 -0.66
N LEU A 142 4.34 -16.40 -1.11
CA LEU A 142 3.35 -15.67 -0.32
C LEU A 142 1.96 -15.89 -0.91
N GLU A 143 0.91 -15.57 -0.15
CA GLU A 143 -0.47 -15.77 -0.60
C GLU A 143 -0.82 -14.95 -1.85
N VAL A 144 -0.20 -13.79 -2.03
CA VAL A 144 -0.35 -12.91 -3.21
C VAL A 144 0.27 -13.49 -4.48
N SER A 145 0.98 -14.62 -4.39
CA SER A 145 1.47 -15.36 -5.56
C SER A 145 0.34 -15.73 -6.53
N ASN A 146 -0.90 -15.85 -6.04
CA ASN A 146 -2.08 -16.12 -6.87
C ASN A 146 -2.51 -14.96 -7.77
N LYS A 147 -2.06 -13.73 -7.51
CA LYS A 147 -2.45 -12.54 -8.27
C LYS A 147 -1.72 -12.46 -9.61
N SER A 148 -2.43 -12.20 -10.68
CA SER A 148 -1.88 -12.12 -12.04
C SER A 148 -1.02 -10.86 -12.23
N LYS A 149 -0.24 -10.81 -13.32
CA LYS A 149 0.52 -9.60 -13.67
C LYS A 149 -0.41 -8.42 -13.98
N GLU A 150 -1.58 -8.71 -14.55
CA GLU A 150 -2.61 -7.72 -14.87
C GLU A 150 -3.21 -7.12 -13.59
N GLU A 151 -3.48 -7.95 -12.57
CA GLU A 151 -3.92 -7.48 -11.24
C GLU A 151 -2.87 -6.58 -10.59
N TRP A 152 -1.59 -6.99 -10.62
CA TRP A 152 -0.47 -6.17 -10.13
C TRP A 152 -0.33 -4.86 -10.91
N ASN A 153 -0.40 -4.91 -12.23
CA ASN A 153 -0.34 -3.73 -13.09
C ASN A 153 -1.46 -2.73 -12.74
N TYR A 154 -2.69 -3.22 -12.62
CA TYR A 154 -3.83 -2.39 -12.22
C TYR A 154 -3.62 -1.76 -10.84
N ALA A 155 -3.20 -2.56 -9.85
CA ALA A 155 -2.98 -2.08 -8.50
C ALA A 155 -1.90 -0.99 -8.44
N ILE A 156 -0.77 -1.17 -9.15
CA ILE A 156 0.32 -0.20 -9.18
C ILE A 156 -0.14 1.10 -9.88
N LEU A 157 -0.82 1.01 -11.02
CA LEU A 157 -1.31 2.22 -11.70
C LEU A 157 -2.33 2.98 -10.84
N LYS A 158 -3.22 2.26 -10.13
CA LYS A 158 -4.18 2.88 -9.20
C LYS A 158 -3.49 3.51 -7.99
N SER A 159 -2.46 2.86 -7.44
CA SER A 159 -1.59 3.42 -6.41
C SER A 159 -1.00 4.76 -6.84
N TYR A 160 -0.51 4.84 -8.08
CA TYR A 160 0.06 6.09 -8.60
C TYR A 160 -0.96 7.16 -8.93
N GLU A 161 -2.18 6.79 -9.32
CA GLU A 161 -3.29 7.74 -9.40
C GLU A 161 -3.51 8.43 -8.06
N MET A 162 -3.60 7.65 -6.97
CA MET A 162 -3.79 8.19 -5.63
C MET A 162 -2.57 8.98 -5.14
N PHE A 163 -1.35 8.46 -5.37
CA PHE A 163 -0.11 9.15 -5.05
C PHE A 163 -0.06 10.54 -5.68
N ARG A 164 -0.36 10.66 -6.98
CA ARG A 164 -0.36 11.95 -7.68
C ARG A 164 -1.41 12.91 -7.10
N LEU A 165 -2.60 12.41 -6.79
CA LEU A 165 -3.65 13.23 -6.16
C LEU A 165 -3.21 13.73 -4.78
N LEU A 166 -2.63 12.87 -3.96
CA LEU A 166 -2.11 13.23 -2.64
C LEU A 166 -0.98 14.25 -2.73
N TYR A 167 0.02 13.98 -3.56
CA TYR A 167 1.18 14.85 -3.75
C TYR A 167 0.78 16.24 -4.27
N ASN A 168 -0.05 16.30 -5.31
CA ASN A 168 -0.46 17.58 -5.93
C ASN A 168 -1.35 18.44 -5.01
N ASN A 169 -2.09 17.81 -4.09
CA ASN A 169 -3.00 18.51 -3.18
C ASN A 169 -2.45 18.61 -1.76
N LYS A 170 -1.20 18.21 -1.53
CA LYS A 170 -0.53 18.22 -0.21
C LYS A 170 -1.33 17.46 0.86
N GLY A 171 -1.94 16.35 0.46
CA GLY A 171 -2.80 15.53 1.30
C GLY A 171 -4.16 15.23 0.69
N GLY A 172 -5.01 14.62 1.51
CA GLY A 172 -6.32 14.13 1.11
C GLY A 172 -6.83 13.01 2.02
N ILE A 173 -8.08 12.61 1.81
CA ILE A 173 -8.65 11.39 2.38
C ILE A 173 -8.83 10.40 1.23
N VAL A 174 -8.33 9.18 1.42
CA VAL A 174 -8.55 8.07 0.49
C VAL A 174 -9.45 7.05 1.16
N TYR A 175 -10.55 6.69 0.51
CA TYR A 175 -11.48 5.66 0.96
C TYR A 175 -11.23 4.38 0.18
N PHE A 176 -11.19 3.27 0.89
CA PHE A 176 -10.93 1.94 0.36
C PHE A 176 -12.12 1.04 0.64
N ASP A 177 -12.62 0.35 -0.39
CA ASP A 177 -13.65 -0.69 -0.30
C ASP A 177 -13.04 -2.01 -0.83
N THR A 178 -12.74 -2.93 0.09
CA THR A 178 -12.06 -4.19 -0.23
C THR A 178 -12.96 -5.19 -0.95
N ASP A 179 -14.28 -5.05 -0.81
CA ASP A 179 -15.26 -5.94 -1.42
C ASP A 179 -15.53 -5.53 -2.87
N LYS A 180 -15.70 -4.23 -3.11
CA LYS A 180 -15.90 -3.70 -4.47
C LYS A 180 -14.60 -3.51 -5.25
N LYS A 181 -13.44 -3.60 -4.58
CA LYS A 181 -12.13 -3.25 -5.16
C LYS A 181 -12.09 -1.81 -5.65
N GLU A 182 -12.68 -0.90 -4.87
CA GLU A 182 -12.79 0.51 -5.22
C GLU A 182 -11.92 1.37 -4.31
N ILE A 183 -11.31 2.40 -4.90
CA ILE A 183 -10.48 3.38 -4.20
C ILE A 183 -10.90 4.76 -4.69
N THR A 184 -11.27 5.64 -3.76
CA THR A 184 -11.74 6.98 -4.07
C THR A 184 -10.99 8.02 -3.26
N TYR A 185 -10.66 9.14 -3.90
CA TYR A 185 -9.95 10.26 -3.29
C TYR A 185 -10.91 11.42 -3.01
N LYS A 186 -10.74 12.06 -1.87
CA LYS A 186 -11.37 13.33 -1.50
C LYS A 186 -10.31 14.33 -1.05
N ASN A 187 -10.34 15.52 -1.64
CA ASN A 187 -9.48 16.63 -1.23
C ASN A 187 -9.89 17.16 0.16
N LEU A 188 -8.92 17.55 0.99
CA LEU A 188 -9.16 18.17 2.31
C LEU A 188 -9.60 19.64 2.21
N LEU A 189 -9.34 20.30 1.08
CA LEU A 189 -9.59 21.73 0.86
C LEU A 189 -10.97 22.03 0.23
N ASN A 190 -11.85 21.04 0.10
CA ASN A 190 -13.23 21.18 -0.42
C ASN A 190 -14.27 20.60 0.54
#